data_AF-A0A8I5Y759-F1
#
_entry.id   AF-A0A8I5Y759-F1
#
_cell.length_a   1.000
_cell.length_b   1.000
_cell.length_c   1.000
_cell.angle_alpha   90.00
_cell.angle_beta   90.00
_cell.angle_gamma   90.00
#
_symmetry.space_group_name_H-M   'P 1'
#
loop_
_entity.id
_entity.type
_entity.pdbx_description
1 polymer ?
#
loop_
_entity_poly.entity_id
_entity_poly.type
_entity_poly.pdbx_seq_one_letter_code
_entity_poly.pdbx_strand_id
1 'polypeptide(L)'
;GGRVAGGGQSPAPSPGTWTEGGLEPSLELPGLVQEGWLQSTAGSPSATPSRVRTGIWSAALNGDLGRVKHFIQKATDPSQPDSAGYTALHYASRNGHYDVCQFLLENGAKCDARTNGGATALHRASYCGHTEIARLLLSHGSNPQLVDDDGMTSLHKAAEKGHEDICSLLLQHSPALKTVRDRKARLACDLLPCNSGLWDLLAS
;
A
#
# COMPACT_ATOMS: atom_id res chain seq x y z
N GLY A 1 21.02 -52.48 -60.29
CA GLY A 1 19.64 -52.96 -60.03
C GLY A 1 18.81 -51.78 -59.60
N GLY A 2 17.72 -51.49 -60.31
CA GLY A 2 16.92 -50.28 -60.12
C GLY A 2 15.50 -50.53 -59.61
N ARG A 3 14.88 -49.41 -59.19
CA ARG A 3 13.46 -49.02 -59.07
C ARG A 3 12.53 -49.78 -58.12
N VAL A 4 11.83 -49.02 -57.27
CA VAL A 4 10.37 -48.96 -56.99
C VAL A 4 10.14 -47.78 -56.00
N ALA A 5 9.33 -46.73 -56.22
CA ALA A 5 7.89 -46.54 -56.47
C ALA A 5 6.98 -46.58 -55.22
N GLY A 6 6.23 -45.49 -54.98
CA GLY A 6 4.81 -45.58 -54.57
C GLY A 6 4.33 -44.87 -53.29
N GLY A 7 3.38 -43.93 -53.47
CA GLY A 7 2.18 -43.66 -52.63
C GLY A 7 2.39 -43.03 -51.24
N GLY A 8 1.50 -42.24 -50.66
CA GLY A 8 0.12 -41.85 -50.96
C GLY A 8 -0.39 -40.98 -49.81
N GLN A 9 -1.23 -40.00 -50.13
CA GLN A 9 -1.90 -39.10 -49.17
C GLN A 9 -3.07 -39.82 -48.47
N SER A 10 -3.48 -39.33 -47.30
CA SER A 10 -4.63 -39.80 -46.52
C SER A 10 -5.18 -38.67 -45.63
N PRO A 11 -6.46 -38.72 -45.21
CA PRO A 11 -7.46 -37.75 -45.69
C PRO A 11 -8.24 -36.99 -44.58
N ALA A 12 -9.14 -36.09 -45.00
CA ALA A 12 -10.23 -35.53 -44.21
C ALA A 12 -11.36 -36.55 -43.96
N PRO A 13 -12.24 -36.31 -42.98
CA PRO A 13 -13.68 -36.24 -43.32
C PRO A 13 -14.52 -35.21 -42.50
N SER A 14 -15.61 -34.75 -43.13
CA SER A 14 -16.80 -34.08 -42.56
C SER A 14 -17.97 -35.11 -42.49
N PRO A 15 -19.27 -34.75 -42.38
CA PRO A 15 -20.08 -33.89 -41.47
C PRO A 15 -21.35 -34.64 -40.91
N GLY A 16 -22.27 -33.93 -40.20
CA GLY A 16 -23.71 -34.31 -40.05
C GLY A 16 -24.29 -34.13 -38.63
N THR A 17 -25.02 -33.05 -38.28
CA THR A 17 -26.48 -32.74 -38.44
C THR A 17 -27.44 -33.58 -37.59
N TRP A 18 -28.24 -32.95 -36.70
CA TRP A 18 -29.67 -33.27 -36.44
C TRP A 18 -30.40 -32.06 -35.77
N THR A 19 -31.67 -31.91 -36.12
CA THR A 19 -32.64 -30.82 -35.88
C THR A 19 -33.84 -31.29 -35.03
N GLU A 20 -34.73 -30.34 -34.68
CA GLU A 20 -36.09 -30.45 -34.09
C GLU A 20 -36.18 -30.42 -32.55
N GLY A 21 -37.12 -29.76 -31.85
CA GLY A 21 -38.28 -28.94 -32.22
C GLY A 21 -39.26 -28.87 -31.01
N GLY A 22 -39.76 -27.68 -30.65
CA GLY A 22 -41.11 -27.43 -30.10
C GLY A 22 -41.44 -27.58 -28.59
N LEU A 23 -42.22 -26.59 -28.09
CA LEU A 23 -43.20 -26.59 -26.98
C LEU A 23 -42.80 -25.90 -25.64
N GLU A 24 -43.33 -24.68 -25.46
CA GLU A 24 -43.70 -24.02 -24.18
C GLU A 24 -45.08 -24.57 -23.71
N PRO A 25 -45.41 -24.62 -22.39
CA PRO A 25 -45.88 -23.41 -21.67
C PRO A 25 -45.67 -23.32 -20.13
N SER A 26 -45.52 -22.07 -19.65
CA SER A 26 -46.16 -21.39 -18.50
C SER A 26 -46.24 -21.99 -17.06
N LEU A 27 -45.80 -21.14 -16.10
CA LEU A 27 -46.27 -20.87 -14.70
C LEU A 27 -45.39 -21.28 -13.48
N GLU A 28 -44.91 -20.21 -12.80
CA GLU A 28 -44.76 -19.96 -11.34
C GLU A 28 -43.56 -20.50 -10.49
N LEU A 29 -42.59 -19.58 -10.26
CA LEU A 29 -41.95 -19.06 -9.01
C LEU A 29 -41.80 -19.94 -7.73
N PRO A 30 -40.95 -19.54 -6.74
CA PRO A 30 -39.58 -19.03 -6.76
C PRO A 30 -38.67 -19.70 -5.70
N GLY A 31 -37.36 -19.84 -5.94
CA GLY A 31 -36.44 -20.21 -4.85
C GLY A 31 -35.03 -20.60 -5.27
N LEU A 32 -34.07 -19.75 -4.89
CA LEU A 32 -32.77 -20.11 -4.33
C LEU A 32 -31.82 -20.96 -5.21
N VAL A 33 -30.83 -20.33 -5.85
CA VAL A 33 -29.41 -20.67 -5.66
C VAL A 33 -28.52 -19.70 -6.43
N GLN A 34 -27.41 -19.39 -5.77
CA GLN A 34 -26.20 -18.69 -6.21
C GLN A 34 -25.69 -19.10 -7.61
N GLU A 35 -24.88 -18.21 -8.15
CA GLU A 35 -23.87 -18.36 -9.22
C GLU A 35 -24.21 -17.75 -10.59
N GLY A 36 -23.49 -16.65 -10.89
CA GLY A 36 -22.75 -16.60 -12.14
C GLY A 36 -23.20 -15.60 -13.21
N TRP A 37 -22.40 -14.55 -13.34
CA TRP A 37 -21.92 -13.94 -14.59
C TRP A 37 -22.93 -13.43 -15.64
N LEU A 38 -22.88 -12.09 -15.79
CA LEU A 38 -23.10 -11.29 -17.00
C LEU A 38 -24.53 -11.20 -17.57
N GLN A 39 -25.14 -10.03 -17.38
CA GLN A 39 -25.57 -9.28 -18.57
C GLN A 39 -25.55 -7.76 -18.41
N SER A 40 -24.80 -7.18 -19.35
CA SER A 40 -24.76 -5.79 -19.74
C SER A 40 -26.15 -5.21 -19.98
N THR A 41 -26.43 -4.09 -19.31
CA THR A 41 -27.21 -3.02 -19.92
C THR A 41 -26.28 -1.84 -20.16
N ALA A 42 -26.21 -1.42 -21.42
CA ALA A 42 -25.39 -0.36 -21.94
C ALA A 42 -25.55 0.95 -21.15
N GLY A 43 -24.58 1.22 -20.30
CA GLY A 43 -24.21 2.53 -19.79
C GLY A 43 -22.70 2.48 -19.63
N SER A 44 -21.97 3.35 -20.35
CA SER A 44 -20.52 3.35 -20.41
C SER A 44 -19.87 3.13 -19.03
N PRO A 45 -18.95 2.15 -18.85
CA PRO A 45 -18.17 2.05 -17.62
C PRO A 45 -17.03 3.07 -17.67
N SER A 46 -17.38 4.36 -17.74
CA SER A 46 -16.47 5.49 -17.57
C SER A 46 -16.89 6.26 -16.33
N ALA A 47 -16.93 5.56 -15.20
CA ALA A 47 -16.95 6.16 -13.88
C ALA A 47 -15.77 5.53 -13.14
N THR A 48 -14.61 6.15 -13.32
CA THR A 48 -13.37 5.72 -12.71
C THR A 48 -13.56 5.56 -11.19
N PRO A 49 -13.18 4.43 -10.57
CA PRO A 49 -13.09 4.29 -9.11
C PRO A 49 -12.08 5.27 -8.46
N SER A 50 -11.44 6.13 -9.26
CA SER A 50 -10.52 7.18 -8.82
C SER A 50 -11.17 8.15 -7.83
N ARG A 51 -12.45 8.52 -7.93
CA ARG A 51 -13.00 9.55 -7.03
C ARG A 51 -13.14 9.08 -5.58
N VAL A 52 -13.58 7.84 -5.37
CA VAL A 52 -13.65 7.22 -4.03
C VAL A 52 -12.24 6.90 -3.53
N ARG A 53 -11.38 6.35 -4.41
CA ARG A 53 -10.00 5.98 -4.10
C ARG A 53 -9.12 7.18 -3.75
N THR A 54 -9.31 8.32 -4.42
CA THR A 54 -8.64 9.59 -4.07
C THR A 54 -9.25 10.24 -2.83
N GLY A 55 -10.54 9.96 -2.55
CA GLY A 55 -11.25 10.52 -1.41
C GLY A 55 -10.62 10.17 -0.06
N ILE A 56 -10.20 8.92 0.13
CA ILE A 56 -9.58 8.49 1.39
C ILE A 56 -8.23 9.17 1.66
N TRP A 57 -7.40 9.37 0.63
CA TRP A 57 -6.11 10.07 0.78
C TRP A 57 -6.31 11.53 1.12
N SER A 58 -7.24 12.22 0.46
CA SER A 58 -7.59 13.61 0.76
C SER A 58 -8.20 13.76 2.16
N ALA A 59 -9.01 12.79 2.60
CA ALA A 59 -9.55 12.79 3.95
C ALA A 59 -8.44 12.61 4.99
N ALA A 60 -7.52 11.66 4.76
CA ALA A 60 -6.39 11.43 5.65
C ALA A 60 -5.40 12.60 5.68
N LEU A 61 -5.18 13.28 4.56
CA LEU A 61 -4.38 14.50 4.49
C LEU A 61 -4.98 15.63 5.34
N ASN A 62 -6.31 15.78 5.31
CA ASN A 62 -7.00 16.83 6.07
C ASN A 62 -7.30 16.45 7.53
N GLY A 63 -7.02 15.21 7.95
CA GLY A 63 -7.36 14.73 9.30
C GLY A 63 -8.86 14.46 9.48
N ASP A 64 -9.62 14.33 8.41
CA ASP A 64 -11.08 14.15 8.45
C ASP A 64 -11.42 12.68 8.77
N LEU A 65 -11.38 12.35 10.06
CA LEU A 65 -11.67 11.00 10.56
C LEU A 65 -13.07 10.52 10.15
N GLY A 66 -14.07 11.41 10.11
CA GLY A 66 -15.43 11.07 9.70
C GLY A 66 -15.48 10.56 8.26
N ARG A 67 -14.79 11.25 7.35
CA ARG A 67 -14.66 10.80 5.97
C ARG A 67 -13.82 9.52 5.85
N VAL A 68 -12.71 9.40 6.57
CA VAL A 68 -11.91 8.17 6.56
C VAL A 68 -12.75 6.97 6.98
N LYS A 69 -13.49 7.08 8.10
CA LYS A 69 -14.44 6.05 8.57
C LYS A 69 -15.46 5.66 7.50
N HIS A 70 -16.06 6.66 6.86
CA HIS A 70 -17.04 6.44 5.79
C HIS A 70 -16.44 5.68 4.60
N PHE A 71 -15.19 5.96 4.22
CA PHE A 71 -14.52 5.23 3.13
C PHE A 71 -14.21 3.77 3.50
N ILE A 72 -13.74 3.52 4.73
CA ILE A 72 -13.48 2.15 5.22
C ILE A 72 -14.78 1.34 5.30
N GLN A 73 -15.88 1.92 5.78
CA GLN A 73 -17.19 1.27 5.80
C GLN A 73 -17.69 0.89 4.39
N LYS A 74 -17.32 1.67 3.37
CA LYS A 74 -17.60 1.36 1.95
C LYS A 74 -16.67 0.30 1.35
N ALA A 75 -15.99 -0.48 2.18
CA ALA A 75 -15.03 -1.51 1.79
C ALA A 75 -13.83 -0.97 0.98
N THR A 76 -13.38 0.25 1.27
CA THR A 76 -12.12 0.77 0.72
C THR A 76 -10.95 0.15 1.49
N ASP A 77 -9.95 -0.39 0.78
CA ASP A 77 -8.72 -0.89 1.40
C ASP A 77 -7.92 0.28 2.02
N PRO A 78 -7.67 0.29 3.34
CA PRO A 78 -6.90 1.34 4.02
C PRO A 78 -5.43 1.39 3.58
N SER A 79 -4.90 0.29 3.03
CA SER A 79 -3.52 0.16 2.57
C SER A 79 -3.34 0.50 1.09
N GLN A 80 -4.41 0.92 0.39
CA GLN A 80 -4.35 1.23 -1.02
C GLN A 80 -3.41 2.42 -1.30
N PRO A 81 -2.36 2.21 -2.13
CA PRO A 81 -1.45 3.28 -2.52
C PRO A 81 -2.02 4.14 -3.66
N ASP A 82 -1.59 5.40 -3.70
CA ASP A 82 -1.80 6.32 -4.81
C ASP A 82 -0.82 6.07 -5.98
N SER A 83 -0.88 6.90 -7.01
CA SER A 83 0.03 6.81 -8.17
C SER A 83 1.50 7.00 -7.80
N ALA A 84 1.80 7.60 -6.65
CA ALA A 84 3.14 7.81 -6.13
C ALA A 84 3.51 6.80 -5.01
N GLY A 85 2.66 5.81 -4.74
CA GLY A 85 2.86 4.80 -3.69
C GLY A 85 2.43 5.24 -2.29
N TYR A 86 1.86 6.42 -2.12
CA TYR A 86 1.39 6.94 -0.83
C TYR A 86 0.06 6.32 -0.45
N THR A 87 0.00 5.78 0.76
CA THR A 87 -1.25 5.31 1.38
C THR A 87 -1.86 6.41 2.24
N ALA A 88 -3.11 6.22 2.66
CA ALA A 88 -3.77 7.13 3.61
C ALA A 88 -2.94 7.34 4.89
N LEU A 89 -2.27 6.29 5.37
CA LEU A 89 -1.39 6.34 6.54
C LEU A 89 -0.18 7.26 6.32
N HIS A 90 0.40 7.30 5.11
CA HIS A 90 1.51 8.22 4.82
C HIS A 90 1.08 9.69 4.91
N TYR A 91 -0.11 10.02 4.41
CA TYR A 91 -0.63 11.38 4.46
C TYR A 91 -0.98 11.82 5.88
N ALA A 92 -1.64 10.93 6.64
CA ALA A 92 -1.96 11.19 8.05
C ALA A 92 -0.67 11.37 8.88
N SER A 93 0.32 10.49 8.70
CA SER A 93 1.60 10.57 9.41
C SER A 93 2.44 11.78 9.03
N ARG A 94 2.34 12.27 7.79
CA ARG A 94 3.02 13.50 7.35
C ARG A 94 2.42 14.75 8.01
N ASN A 95 1.09 14.80 8.12
CA ASN A 95 0.40 15.98 8.63
C ASN A 95 0.14 15.97 10.14
N GLY A 96 0.48 14.89 10.84
CA GLY A 96 0.35 14.85 12.30
C GLY A 96 -1.03 14.40 12.79
N HIS A 97 -1.83 13.74 11.95
CA HIS A 97 -3.19 13.34 12.30
C HIS A 97 -3.23 12.02 13.06
N TYR A 98 -2.95 12.08 14.37
CA TYR A 98 -2.89 10.92 15.26
C TYR A 98 -4.15 10.03 15.19
N ASP A 99 -5.33 10.63 15.36
CA ASP A 99 -6.60 9.88 15.40
C ASP A 99 -6.85 9.10 14.09
N VAL A 100 -6.45 9.69 12.96
CA VAL A 100 -6.56 9.04 11.65
C VAL A 100 -5.55 7.92 11.51
N CYS A 101 -4.30 8.12 11.95
CA CYS A 101 -3.28 7.06 11.95
C CYS A 101 -3.73 5.87 12.79
N GLN A 102 -4.22 6.13 14.00
CA GLN A 102 -4.71 5.09 14.92
C GLN A 102 -5.85 4.31 14.28
N PHE A 103 -6.87 5.01 13.78
CA PHE A 103 -8.01 4.36 13.16
C PHE A 103 -7.61 3.51 11.93
N LEU A 104 -6.70 4.01 11.09
CA LEU A 104 -6.22 3.25 9.94
C LEU A 104 -5.47 1.97 10.36
N LEU A 105 -4.61 2.05 11.38
CA LEU A 105 -3.87 0.90 11.90
C LEU A 105 -4.80 -0.15 12.53
N GLU A 106 -5.80 0.28 13.31
CA GLU A 106 -6.83 -0.60 13.89
C GLU A 106 -7.66 -1.32 12.81
N ASN A 107 -7.82 -0.71 11.63
CA ASN A 107 -8.53 -1.29 10.49
C ASN A 107 -7.62 -2.07 9.52
N GLY A 108 -6.39 -2.41 9.94
CA GLY A 108 -5.49 -3.27 9.16
C GLY A 108 -4.64 -2.55 8.12
N ALA A 109 -4.44 -1.23 8.25
CA ALA A 109 -3.47 -0.52 7.41
C ALA A 109 -2.05 -1.07 7.63
N LYS A 110 -1.34 -1.33 6.53
CA LYS A 110 0.06 -1.76 6.56
C LYS A 110 0.95 -0.59 7.01
N CYS A 111 1.57 -0.71 8.18
CA CYS A 111 2.53 0.25 8.72
C CYS A 111 3.83 0.33 7.90
N ASP A 112 4.27 -0.81 7.35
CA ASP A 112 5.48 -0.94 6.54
C ASP A 112 5.21 -0.76 5.03
N ALA A 113 4.07 -0.16 4.66
CA ALA A 113 3.83 0.24 3.28
C ALA A 113 4.94 1.20 2.82
N ARG A 114 5.46 0.96 1.61
CA ARG A 114 6.52 1.78 1.00
C ARG A 114 5.96 2.58 -0.16
N THR A 115 6.32 3.85 -0.19
CA THR A 115 6.08 4.72 -1.36
C THR A 115 7.00 4.36 -2.53
N ASN A 116 6.78 4.98 -3.70
CA ASN A 116 7.68 4.79 -4.84
C ASN A 116 9.13 5.23 -4.55
N GLY A 117 9.34 6.08 -3.54
CA GLY A 117 10.66 6.49 -3.05
C GLY A 117 11.21 5.63 -1.91
N GLY A 118 10.58 4.48 -1.63
CA GLY A 118 10.97 3.58 -0.54
C GLY A 118 10.62 4.06 0.87
N ALA A 119 10.17 5.31 1.03
CA ALA A 119 9.80 5.87 2.33
C ALA A 119 8.55 5.19 2.90
N THR A 120 8.55 4.97 4.21
CA THR A 120 7.40 4.44 4.99
C THR A 120 6.67 5.53 5.75
N ALA A 121 5.54 5.19 6.38
CA ALA A 121 4.82 6.11 7.26
C ALA A 121 5.70 6.63 8.41
N LEU A 122 6.59 5.78 8.94
CA LEU A 122 7.52 6.15 10.02
C LEU A 122 8.59 7.15 9.55
N HIS A 123 9.08 7.03 8.31
CA HIS A 123 9.97 8.04 7.72
C HIS A 123 9.30 9.41 7.65
N ARG A 124 8.00 9.45 7.27
CA ARG A 124 7.25 10.70 7.17
C ARG A 124 6.99 11.32 8.55
N ALA A 125 6.58 10.53 9.53
CA ALA A 125 6.44 10.98 10.91
C ALA A 125 7.77 11.52 11.47
N SER A 126 8.87 10.80 11.21
CA SER A 126 10.21 11.16 11.67
C SER A 126 10.73 12.43 11.02
N TYR A 127 10.48 12.64 9.73
CA TYR A 127 10.85 13.87 9.02
C TYR A 127 10.07 15.09 9.53
N CYS A 128 8.78 14.90 9.84
CA CYS A 128 7.90 15.98 10.27
C CYS A 128 7.95 16.30 11.77
N GLY A 129 8.57 15.44 12.59
CA GLY A 129 8.68 15.68 14.04
C GLY A 129 7.47 15.19 14.84
N HIS A 130 6.66 14.28 14.30
CA HIS A 130 5.46 13.77 14.97
C HIS A 130 5.77 12.59 15.89
N THR A 131 6.29 12.87 17.08
CA THR A 131 6.73 11.86 18.07
C THR A 131 5.63 10.87 18.46
N GLU A 132 4.41 11.34 18.71
CA GLU A 132 3.30 10.45 19.11
C GLU A 132 2.87 9.49 17.99
N ILE A 133 2.96 9.93 16.72
CA ILE A 133 2.69 9.05 15.58
C ILE A 133 3.80 8.04 15.40
N ALA A 134 5.06 8.44 15.59
CA ALA A 134 6.19 7.52 15.55
C ALA A 134 6.04 6.43 16.63
N ARG A 135 5.66 6.81 17.86
CA ARG A 135 5.36 5.88 18.96
C ARG A 135 4.24 4.90 18.58
N LEU A 136 3.15 5.42 18.01
CA LEU A 136 2.01 4.61 17.58
C LEU A 136 2.42 3.58 16.51
N LEU A 137 3.14 4.02 15.48
CA LEU A 137 3.61 3.13 14.40
C LEU A 137 4.53 2.02 14.93
N LEU A 138 5.44 2.34 15.84
CA LEU A 138 6.33 1.35 16.47
C LEU A 138 5.56 0.37 17.36
N SER A 139 4.54 0.85 18.09
CA SER A 139 3.66 0.00 18.91
C SER A 139 2.85 -1.00 18.06
N HIS A 140 2.51 -0.61 16.84
CA HIS A 140 1.86 -1.47 15.84
C HIS A 140 2.86 -2.32 15.01
N GLY A 141 4.12 -2.40 15.44
CA GLY A 141 5.12 -3.29 14.84
C GLY A 141 5.76 -2.77 13.56
N SER A 142 5.73 -1.45 13.30
CA SER A 142 6.47 -0.89 12.17
C SER A 142 7.96 -1.13 12.33
N ASN A 143 8.63 -1.52 11.24
CA ASN A 143 10.05 -1.79 11.24
C ASN A 143 10.87 -0.49 11.01
N PRO A 144 11.60 0.02 12.01
CA PRO A 144 12.37 1.26 11.86
C PRO A 144 13.66 1.09 11.05
N GLN A 145 14.10 -0.16 10.81
CA GLN A 145 15.30 -0.49 10.03
C GLN A 145 15.06 -0.40 8.52
N LEU A 146 13.81 -0.21 8.10
CA LEU A 146 13.51 0.02 6.70
C LEU A 146 14.22 1.30 6.25
N VAL A 147 14.85 1.21 5.09
CA VAL A 147 15.53 2.33 4.42
C VAL A 147 14.71 2.84 3.26
N ASP A 148 14.77 4.13 2.97
CA ASP A 148 14.26 4.70 1.72
C ASP A 148 15.24 4.48 0.54
N ASP A 149 14.94 5.02 -0.64
CA ASP A 149 15.79 4.85 -1.83
C ASP A 149 17.18 5.52 -1.70
N ASP A 150 17.28 6.52 -0.81
CA ASP A 150 18.54 7.17 -0.42
C ASP A 150 19.33 6.33 0.60
N GLY A 151 18.81 5.17 1.00
CA GLY A 151 19.39 4.34 2.04
C GLY A 151 19.21 4.92 3.45
N MET A 152 18.38 5.96 3.62
CA MET A 152 18.15 6.60 4.90
C MET A 152 17.08 5.84 5.67
N THR A 153 17.33 5.59 6.95
CA THR A 153 16.31 5.09 7.88
C THR A 153 15.48 6.23 8.47
N SER A 154 14.41 5.87 9.19
CA SER A 154 13.62 6.80 10.02
C SER A 154 14.49 7.70 10.91
N LEU A 155 15.56 7.12 11.50
CA LEU A 155 16.50 7.83 12.37
C LEU A 155 17.32 8.89 11.60
N HIS A 156 17.78 8.58 10.38
CA HIS A 156 18.50 9.54 9.55
C HIS A 156 17.62 10.76 9.23
N LYS A 157 16.33 10.56 8.93
CA LYS A 157 15.39 11.67 8.66
C LYS A 157 15.10 12.50 9.91
N ALA A 158 14.98 11.87 11.08
CA ALA A 158 14.81 12.58 12.35
C ALA A 158 16.06 13.42 12.68
N ALA A 159 17.26 12.83 12.50
CA ALA A 159 18.53 13.49 12.75
C ALA A 159 18.79 14.68 11.79
N GLU A 160 18.50 14.51 10.49
CA GLU A 160 18.58 15.58 9.48
C GLU A 160 17.73 16.82 9.86
N LYS A 161 16.63 16.59 10.59
CA LYS A 161 15.73 17.65 11.04
C LYS A 161 15.94 18.10 12.47
N GLY A 162 16.82 17.44 13.23
CA GLY A 162 17.09 17.74 14.62
C GLY A 162 15.95 17.37 15.58
N HIS A 163 15.13 16.37 15.24
CA HIS A 163 14.02 15.94 16.09
C HIS A 163 14.50 14.98 17.20
N GLU A 164 15.00 15.55 18.30
CA GLU A 164 15.67 14.80 19.37
C GLU A 164 14.77 13.78 20.06
N ASP A 165 13.50 14.11 20.27
CA ASP A 165 12.52 13.22 20.89
C ASP A 165 12.31 11.95 20.06
N ILE A 166 12.25 12.08 18.72
CA ILE A 166 12.08 10.94 17.81
C ILE A 166 13.34 10.11 17.76
N CYS A 167 14.51 10.75 17.69
CA CYS A 167 15.79 10.03 17.73
C CYS A 167 15.91 9.18 18.99
N SER A 168 15.61 9.76 20.15
CA SER A 168 15.62 9.07 21.44
C SER A 168 14.64 7.90 21.47
N LEU A 169 13.42 8.12 20.97
CA LEU A 169 12.38 7.08 20.91
C LEU A 169 12.79 5.92 20.00
N LEU A 170 13.31 6.21 18.80
CA LEU A 170 13.77 5.20 17.85
C LEU A 170 14.94 4.38 18.40
N LEU A 171 15.87 5.02 19.11
CA LEU A 171 17.01 4.34 19.72
C LEU A 171 16.62 3.50 20.94
N GLN A 172 15.65 3.96 21.72
CA GLN A 172 15.08 3.20 22.83
C GLN A 172 14.41 1.91 22.31
N HIS A 173 13.72 1.97 21.18
CA HIS A 173 13.11 0.80 20.55
C HIS A 173 14.12 -0.05 19.75
N SER A 174 15.13 0.56 19.15
CA SER A 174 16.04 -0.09 18.21
C SER A 174 17.41 0.59 18.22
N PRO A 175 18.29 0.24 19.19
CA PRO A 175 19.61 0.86 19.31
C PRO A 175 20.53 0.53 18.12
N ALA A 176 20.24 -0.53 17.36
CA ALA A 176 20.98 -0.90 16.16
C ALA A 176 20.90 0.14 15.03
N LEU A 177 19.90 1.04 15.06
CA LEU A 177 19.75 2.09 14.04
C LEU A 177 20.94 3.05 14.01
N LYS A 178 21.65 3.25 15.13
CA LYS A 178 22.80 4.16 15.20
C LYS A 178 23.95 3.76 14.29
N THR A 179 24.09 2.46 14.02
CA THR A 179 25.18 1.91 13.18
C THR A 179 24.83 1.82 11.70
N VAL A 180 23.57 2.05 11.33
CA VAL A 180 23.13 1.99 9.93
C VAL A 180 23.70 3.17 9.17
N ARG A 181 24.20 2.92 7.96
CA ARG A 181 24.73 3.94 7.07
C ARG A 181 23.79 4.18 5.89
N ASP A 182 23.67 5.44 5.49
CA ASP A 182 22.97 5.82 4.26
C ASP A 182 23.75 5.42 3.00
N ARG A 183 23.18 5.68 1.80
CA ARG A 183 23.87 5.42 0.52
C ARG A 183 25.19 6.20 0.38
N LYS A 184 25.35 7.32 1.09
CA LYS A 184 26.57 8.14 1.13
C LYS A 184 27.54 7.68 2.23
N ALA A 185 27.30 6.51 2.83
CA ALA A 185 28.07 5.95 3.93
C ALA A 185 28.09 6.80 5.21
N ARG A 186 27.14 7.73 5.37
CA ARG A 186 27.00 8.58 6.55
C ARG A 186 26.15 7.89 7.60
N LEU A 187 26.52 8.06 8.86
CA LEU A 187 25.71 7.65 10.00
C LEU A 187 24.65 8.72 10.30
N ALA A 188 23.66 8.38 11.13
CA ALA A 188 22.66 9.35 11.57
C ALA A 188 23.27 10.52 12.35
N CYS A 189 24.35 10.30 13.13
CA CYS A 189 25.07 11.38 13.81
C CYS A 189 25.63 12.41 12.83
N ASP A 190 26.20 11.97 11.68
CA ASP A 190 26.79 12.86 10.68
C ASP A 190 25.78 13.84 10.03
N LEU A 191 24.47 13.58 10.18
CA LEU A 191 23.40 14.43 9.67
C LEU A 191 22.91 15.47 10.67
N LEU A 192 23.38 15.41 11.91
CA LEU A 192 22.92 16.29 12.97
C LEU A 192 23.34 17.75 12.72
N PRO A 193 22.49 18.72 13.05
CA PRO A 193 22.91 20.11 13.11
C PRO A 193 24.01 20.28 14.17
N CYS A 194 25.01 21.14 13.88
CA CYS A 194 26.26 21.30 14.64
C CYS A 194 26.13 21.73 16.11
N ASN A 195 24.91 21.86 16.64
CA ASN A 195 24.63 22.30 18.01
C ASN A 195 23.63 21.38 18.74
N SER A 196 23.47 20.13 18.29
CA SER A 196 22.55 19.19 18.92
C SER A 196 23.24 18.37 20.02
N GLY A 197 22.61 18.29 21.19
CA GLY A 197 23.04 17.38 22.27
C GLY A 197 22.88 15.90 21.91
N LEU A 198 22.18 15.64 20.80
CA LEU A 198 22.04 14.31 20.20
C LEU A 198 23.36 13.68 19.76
N TRP A 199 24.41 14.45 19.51
CA TRP A 199 25.68 13.88 19.05
C TRP A 199 26.21 12.87 20.06
N ASP A 200 26.19 13.19 21.35
CA ASP A 200 26.64 12.28 22.41
C ASP A 200 25.77 11.01 22.47
N LEU A 201 24.47 11.15 22.23
CA LEU A 201 23.51 10.05 22.26
C LEU A 201 23.67 9.09 21.07
N LEU A 202 24.04 9.62 19.90
CA LEU A 202 24.21 8.84 18.67
C LEU A 202 25.65 8.33 18.47
N ALA A 203 26.65 9.03 19.01
CA ALA A 203 28.07 8.67 18.89
C ALA A 203 28.57 7.71 19.97
N SER A 204 27.87 7.57 21.11
CA SER A 204 28.12 6.53 22.13
C SER A 204 27.71 5.14 21.64
#